data_AF-A0A2I0QF22-F1
#
_entry.id   AF-A0A2I0QF22-F1
#
_cell.length_a   1.000
_cell.length_b   1.000
_cell.length_c   1.000
_cell.angle_alpha   90.00
_cell.angle_beta   90.00
_cell.angle_gamma   90.00
#
_symmetry.space_group_name_H-M   'P 1'
#
loop_
_entity.id
_entity.type
_entity.pdbx_description
1 polymer ?
#
loop_
_entity_poly.entity_id
_entity_poly.type
_entity_poly.pdbx_seq_one_letter_code
_entity_poly.pdbx_strand_id
1 'polypeptide(L)' 'YKILPFLTEEKNFRNVIMLGMGKYGKLSRVLNHYFGFLTYVSVEEKTAEGQLSVREFEEILKILK' A
#
# COMPACT_ATOMS: atom_id res chain seq x y z
N TYR A 1 6.91 4.30 -10.12
CA TYR A 1 6.24 5.57 -10.47
C TYR A 1 4.96 5.40 -11.29
N LYS A 2 4.85 4.48 -12.26
CA LYS A 2 3.61 4.29 -13.06
C LYS A 2 2.35 3.85 -12.29
N ILE A 3 2.51 3.20 -11.12
CA ILE A 3 1.36 2.72 -10.31
C ILE A 3 0.63 3.83 -9.57
N LEU A 4 1.30 4.94 -9.25
CA LEU A 4 0.74 5.98 -8.40
C LEU A 4 -0.36 6.79 -9.12
N PRO A 5 -0.16 7.27 -10.37
CA PRO A 5 -1.23 7.94 -11.12
C PRO A 5 -2.47 7.04 -11.27
N PHE A 6 -2.25 5.74 -11.51
CA PHE A 6 -3.34 4.76 -11.65
C PHE A 6 -4.16 4.59 -10.36
N LEU A 7 -3.49 4.62 -9.20
CA LEU A 7 -4.15 4.59 -7.89
C LEU A 7 -4.96 5.85 -7.60
N THR A 8 -4.56 7.01 -8.14
CA THR A 8 -5.15 8.30 -7.78
C THR A 8 -6.17 8.84 -8.79
N GLU A 9 -6.14 8.42 -10.05
CA GLU A 9 -6.93 9.03 -11.13
C GLU A 9 -8.26 8.31 -11.43
N GLU A 10 -8.38 7.00 -11.19
CA GLU A 10 -9.51 6.23 -11.72
C GLU A 10 -10.60 5.87 -10.69
N LYS A 11 -11.80 6.41 -10.92
CA LYS A 11 -13.01 6.14 -10.11
C LYS A 11 -13.52 4.69 -10.18
N ASN A 12 -13.01 3.87 -11.11
CA ASN A 12 -13.54 2.53 -11.44
C ASN A 12 -12.77 1.35 -10.82
N PHE A 13 -11.67 1.59 -10.11
CA PHE A 13 -10.86 0.51 -9.50
C PHE A 13 -11.26 0.14 -8.07
N ARG A 14 -12.52 0.38 -7.68
CA ARG A 14 -13.01 0.07 -6.33
C ARG A 14 -12.81 -1.39 -5.90
N ASN A 15 -12.58 -2.31 -6.84
CA ASN A 15 -12.37 -3.73 -6.56
C ASN A 15 -10.98 -4.24 -7.01
N VAL A 16 -10.03 -3.35 -7.33
CA VAL A 16 -8.68 -3.74 -7.77
C VAL A 16 -7.67 -3.42 -6.67
N ILE A 17 -6.76 -4.38 -6.44
CA ILE A 17 -5.68 -4.25 -5.46
C ILE A 17 -4.37 -4.18 -6.23
N MET A 18 -3.67 -3.06 -6.12
CA MET A 18 -2.39 -2.85 -6.80
C MET A 18 -1.31 -2.48 -5.78
N LEU A 19 -0.30 -3.33 -5.70
CA LEU A 19 0.80 -3.18 -4.75
C LEU A 19 2.12 -3.34 -5.49
N GLY A 20 2.94 -2.31 -5.46
CA GLY A 20 4.33 -2.41 -5.89
C GLY A 20 5.14 -3.28 -4.94
N MET A 21 5.99 -4.13 -5.50
CA MET A 21 6.99 -4.91 -4.76
C MET A 21 8.29 -4.12 -4.56
N GLY A 22 9.14 -4.63 -3.68
CA GLY A 22 10.47 -4.11 -3.39
C GLY A 22 10.48 -2.78 -2.64
N LYS A 23 11.68 -2.22 -2.44
CA LYS A 23 11.90 -1.01 -1.63
C LYS A 23 10.99 0.16 -2.02
N TYR A 24 10.90 0.45 -3.32
CA TYR A 24 10.10 1.56 -3.84
C TYR A 24 8.59 1.25 -3.91
N GLY A 25 8.20 -0.02 -3.77
CA GLY A 25 6.82 -0.47 -3.74
C GLY A 25 6.10 -0.17 -2.42
N LYS A 26 6.84 0.02 -1.32
CA LYS A 26 6.28 0.35 0.00
C LYS A 26 5.30 1.52 -0.03
N LEU A 27 5.64 2.59 -0.77
CA LEU A 27 4.79 3.78 -0.87
C LEU A 27 3.40 3.46 -1.44
N SER A 28 3.33 2.60 -2.46
CA SER A 28 2.04 2.21 -3.04
C SER A 28 1.14 1.51 -2.03
N ARG A 29 1.70 0.74 -1.08
CA ARG A 29 0.94 0.05 -0.03
C ARG A 29 0.35 1.03 0.99
N VAL A 30 1.06 2.12 1.27
CA VAL A 30 0.55 3.21 2.12
C VAL A 30 -0.54 3.98 1.40
N LEU A 31 -0.33 4.36 0.14
CA LEU A 31 -1.34 5.10 -0.62
C LEU A 31 -2.58 4.26 -0.92
N ASN A 32 -2.45 2.94 -1.07
CA ASN A 32 -3.59 2.06 -1.32
C ASN A 32 -4.59 2.03 -0.15
N HIS A 33 -4.17 2.42 1.06
CA HIS A 33 -5.08 2.59 2.20
C HIS A 33 -6.01 3.80 2.04
N TYR A 34 -5.59 4.82 1.28
CA TYR A 34 -6.37 6.04 1.06
C TYR A 34 -7.17 6.00 -0.24
N PHE A 35 -6.58 5.45 -1.31
CA PHE A 35 -7.14 5.53 -2.66
C PHE A 35 -7.59 4.19 -3.23
N GLY A 36 -7.14 3.08 -2.63
CA GLY A 36 -7.46 1.73 -3.09
C GLY A 36 -8.50 1.02 -2.23
N PHE A 37 -8.76 -0.24 -2.60
CA PHE A 37 -9.74 -1.07 -1.89
C PHE A 37 -9.22 -1.63 -0.56
N LEU A 38 -8.01 -2.20 -0.56
CA LEU A 38 -7.34 -2.72 0.64
C LEU A 38 -5.83 -2.72 0.44
N THR A 39 -5.05 -2.71 1.52
CA THR A 39 -3.59 -2.93 1.47
C THR A 39 -3.19 -4.17 2.25
N TYR A 40 -2.05 -4.76 1.89
CA TYR A 40 -1.55 -5.99 2.50
C TYR A 40 -0.35 -5.71 3.41
N VAL A 41 -0.51 -6.09 4.68
CA VAL A 41 0.48 -5.98 5.76
C VAL A 41 0.80 -7.37 6.32
N SER A 42 1.94 -7.49 7.00
CA SER A 42 2.42 -8.74 7.62
C SER A 42 2.32 -8.67 9.13
N VAL A 43 1.88 -9.76 9.77
CA VAL A 43 1.81 -9.85 11.24
C VAL A 43 3.11 -10.43 11.79
N GLU A 44 3.55 -11.55 11.23
CA GLU A 44 4.75 -12.28 11.68
C GLU A 44 5.80 -12.29 10.58
N GLU A 45 5.50 -12.91 9.43
CA GLU A 45 6.42 -13.03 8.30
C GLU A 45 5.95 -12.23 7.08
N LYS A 46 6.92 -11.66 6.35
CA LYS A 46 6.67 -10.99 5.07
C LYS A 46 6.62 -12.03 3.97
N THR A 47 5.51 -12.10 3.26
CA THR A 47 5.30 -13.03 2.14
C THR A 47 5.70 -12.42 0.79
N ALA A 48 5.93 -11.10 0.74
CA ALA A 48 6.35 -10.40 -0.46
C ALA A 48 7.37 -9.29 -0.15
N GLU A 49 8.32 -9.10 -1.06
CA GLU A 49 9.29 -8.02 -0.96
C GLU A 49 8.59 -6.65 -0.97
N GLY A 50 8.99 -5.76 -0.05
CA GLY A 50 8.37 -4.44 0.10
C GLY A 50 7.06 -4.44 0.90
N GLN A 51 6.63 -5.58 1.45
CA GLN A 51 5.52 -5.62 2.42
C GLN A 51 5.89 -4.93 3.73
N LEU A 52 4.93 -4.23 4.32
CA LEU A 52 5.05 -3.58 5.63
C LEU A 52 4.55 -4.54 6.71
N SER A 53 5.17 -4.52 7.88
CA SER A 53 4.58 -5.13 9.08
C SER A 53 3.40 -4.28 9.56
N VAL A 54 2.48 -4.90 10.30
CA VAL A 54 1.35 -4.19 10.93
C VAL A 54 1.85 -3.03 11.79
N ARG A 55 2.94 -3.22 12.55
CA ARG A 55 3.54 -2.18 13.40
C ARG A 55 4.12 -1.03 12.57
N GLU A 56 4.96 -1.33 11.56
CA GLU A 56 5.48 -0.30 10.64
C GLU A 56 4.34 0.50 10.02
N PHE A 57 3.27 -0.18 9.62
CA PHE A 57 2.12 0.45 9.00
C PHE A 57 1.35 1.37 9.96
N GLU A 58 1.11 0.91 11.19
CA GLU A 58 0.45 1.69 12.23
C GLU A 58 1.23 2.98 12.56
N GLU A 59 2.55 2.89 12.68
CA GLU A 59 3.42 4.06 12.93
C GLU A 59 3.33 5.08 11.80
N ILE A 60 3.36 4.62 10.54
CA ILE A 60 3.20 5.49 9.38
C ILE A 60 1.83 6.19 9.40
N LEU A 61 0.76 5.45 9.69
CA LEU A 61 -0.59 6.02 9.76
C LEU A 61 -0.76 7.04 10.90
N LYS A 62 -0.02 6.89 12.01
CA LYS A 62 0.00 7.89 13.09
C LYS A 62 0.61 9.22 12.64
N ILE A 63 1.61 9.19 11.75
CA ILE A 63 2.29 10.39 11.23
C ILE A 63 1.44 11.08 10.17
N LEU A 64 0.74 10.30 9.34
CA LEU A 64 -0.09 10.81 8.24
C LEU A 64 -1.49 11.27 8.69
N LYS A 65 -1.80 11.11 9.98
CA LYS A 65 -3.08 11.49 10.59
C LYS A 65 -3.18 13.00 10.84
#